data_AF-A0A6V7KG38-F1
#
_entry.id   AF-A0A6V7KG38-F1
#
_cell.length_a   1.000
_cell.length_b   1.000
_cell.length_c   1.000
_cell.angle_alpha   90.00
_cell.angle_beta   90.00
_cell.angle_gamma   90.00
#
_symmetry.space_group_name_H-M   'P 1'
#
loop_
_entity.id
_entity.type
_entity.pdbx_description
1 polymer ?
#
loop_
_entity_poly.entity_id
_entity_poly.type
_entity_poly.pdbx_seq_one_letter_code
_entity_poly.pdbx_strand_id
1 'polypeptide(L)'
;TLMEVNQNLLASCQVSHPSLDRICLEAKNYGLAGKLTGAGGGGFAYILLLPDTPIEKITSISNKLIANGFLVTLTDLGGPGVQIHHLNNPSR
;
A
#
# COMPACT_ATOMS: atom_id res chain seq x y z
N THR A 1 -5.90 -12.99 3.32
CA THR A 1 -4.59 -12.80 4.00
C THR A 1 -4.81 -12.22 5.38
N LEU A 2 -3.81 -12.25 6.28
CA LEU A 2 -3.91 -11.57 7.60
C LEU A 2 -4.21 -10.07 7.46
N MET A 3 -3.69 -9.47 6.40
CA MET A 3 -3.90 -8.06 6.07
C MET A 3 -5.37 -7.75 5.76
N GLU A 4 -6.05 -8.60 4.99
CA GLU A 4 -7.49 -8.48 4.72
C GLU A 4 -8.33 -8.69 5.99
N VAL A 5 -7.98 -9.68 6.83
CA VAL A 5 -8.66 -9.90 8.12
C VAL A 5 -8.56 -8.65 8.99
N ASN A 6 -7.36 -8.09 9.12
CA ASN A 6 -7.13 -6.88 9.93
C ASN A 6 -7.84 -5.65 9.33
N GLN A 7 -7.85 -5.49 8.00
CA GLN A 7 -8.63 -4.42 7.35
C GLN A 7 -10.12 -4.54 7.67
N ASN A 8 -10.70 -5.75 7.61
CA ASN A 8 -12.11 -5.96 7.90
C ASN A 8 -12.46 -5.72 9.37
N LEU A 9 -11.56 -6.06 10.30
CA LEU A 9 -11.71 -5.74 11.73
C LEU A 9 -11.70 -4.22 11.94
N LEU A 10 -10.78 -3.50 11.31
CA LEU A 10 -10.70 -2.03 11.40
C LEU A 10 -11.95 -1.36 10.81
N ALA A 11 -12.46 -1.87 9.69
CA ALA A 11 -13.72 -1.40 9.12
C ALA A 11 -14.89 -1.65 10.08
N SER A 12 -14.91 -2.80 10.76
CA SER A 12 -15.93 -3.12 11.78
C SER A 12 -15.84 -2.22 13.01
N CYS A 13 -14.64 -1.74 13.34
CA CYS A 13 -14.41 -0.70 14.36
C CYS A 13 -14.76 0.71 13.88
N GLN A 14 -15.34 0.87 12.68
CA GLN A 14 -15.76 2.15 12.10
C GLN A 14 -14.61 3.17 11.92
N VAL A 15 -13.36 2.68 11.83
CA VAL A 15 -12.20 3.53 11.54
C VAL A 15 -11.77 3.48 10.07
N SER A 16 -12.51 2.79 9.19
CA SER A 16 -12.26 2.89 7.74
C SER A 16 -12.83 4.18 7.15
N HIS A 17 -12.69 4.35 5.83
CA HIS A 17 -13.24 5.46 5.06
C HIS A 17 -13.46 5.01 3.61
N PRO A 18 -14.47 5.53 2.87
CA PRO A 18 -14.75 5.11 1.49
C PRO A 18 -13.54 5.18 0.55
N SER A 19 -12.62 6.13 0.76
CA SER A 19 -11.36 6.19 0.00
C SER A 19 -10.44 4.99 0.27
N LEU A 20 -10.29 4.58 1.54
CA LEU A 20 -9.49 3.43 1.94
C LEU A 20 -10.12 2.12 1.43
N ASP A 21 -11.44 2.01 1.54
CA ASP A 21 -12.19 0.84 1.05
C ASP A 21 -12.03 0.70 -0.48
N ARG A 22 -12.02 1.82 -1.21
CA ARG A 22 -11.77 1.82 -2.66
C ARG A 22 -10.34 1.40 -3.02
N ILE A 23 -9.34 1.82 -2.25
CA ILE A 23 -7.95 1.35 -2.44
C ILE A 23 -7.85 -0.16 -2.18
N CYS A 24 -8.46 -0.66 -1.10
CA CYS A 24 -8.43 -2.09 -0.76
C CYS A 24 -9.20 -2.94 -1.78
N LEU A 25 -10.32 -2.43 -2.30
CA LEU A 25 -11.07 -3.07 -3.39
C LEU A 25 -10.25 -3.14 -4.67
N GLU A 26 -9.57 -2.05 -5.04
CA GLU A 26 -8.70 -2.05 -6.22
C GLU A 26 -7.56 -3.05 -6.05
N ALA A 27 -6.89 -3.08 -4.89
CA ALA A 27 -5.89 -4.10 -4.58
C ALA A 27 -6.41 -5.53 -4.81
N LYS A 28 -7.61 -5.82 -4.30
CA LYS A 28 -8.27 -7.12 -4.45
C LYS A 28 -8.55 -7.47 -5.92
N ASN A 29 -8.92 -6.50 -6.75
CA ASN A 29 -9.15 -6.72 -8.20
C ASN A 29 -7.87 -7.16 -8.93
N TYR A 30 -6.69 -6.79 -8.43
CA TYR A 30 -5.39 -7.24 -8.96
C TYR A 30 -4.86 -8.51 -8.27
N GLY A 31 -5.64 -9.11 -7.35
CA GLY A 31 -5.23 -10.26 -6.55
C GLY A 31 -4.18 -9.91 -5.48
N LEU A 32 -4.16 -8.66 -5.02
CA LEU A 32 -3.29 -8.16 -3.96
C LEU A 32 -4.12 -7.84 -2.71
N ALA A 33 -3.47 -7.78 -1.55
CA ALA A 33 -4.11 -7.38 -0.31
C ALA A 33 -3.81 -5.90 -0.02
N GLY A 34 -4.84 -5.14 0.36
CA GLY A 34 -4.77 -3.74 0.81
C GLY A 34 -5.20 -3.59 2.27
N LYS A 35 -4.61 -2.64 3.00
CA LYS A 35 -5.01 -2.29 4.37
C LYS A 35 -4.65 -0.84 4.69
N LEU A 36 -5.51 -0.17 5.47
CA LEU A 36 -5.22 1.14 6.05
C LEU A 36 -4.04 1.09 7.04
N THR A 37 -3.35 2.23 7.15
CA THR A 37 -2.28 2.45 8.14
C THR A 37 -2.51 3.75 8.90
N GLY A 38 -2.08 3.80 10.17
CA GLY A 38 -2.37 4.89 11.08
C GLY A 38 -3.79 4.81 11.67
N ALA A 39 -4.36 5.97 11.98
CA ALA A 39 -5.64 6.08 12.70
C ALA A 39 -6.86 5.62 11.89
N GLY A 40 -6.78 5.66 10.55
CA GLY A 40 -7.92 5.46 9.67
C GLY A 40 -8.70 6.76 9.44
N GLY A 41 -9.99 6.66 9.07
CA GLY A 41 -10.84 7.80 8.70
C GLY A 41 -10.41 8.50 7.39
N GLY A 42 -9.52 7.87 6.63
CA GLY A 42 -8.83 8.45 5.48
C GLY A 42 -7.32 8.23 5.60
N GLY A 43 -6.53 9.16 5.09
CA GLY A 43 -5.07 9.09 5.15
C GLY A 43 -4.51 8.03 4.19
N PHE A 44 -3.72 7.10 4.71
CA PHE A 44 -2.92 6.17 3.90
C PHE A 44 -3.40 4.73 4.01
N ALA A 45 -3.28 4.01 2.90
CA ALA A 45 -3.31 2.56 2.85
C ALA A 45 -2.02 2.07 2.19
N TYR A 46 -1.64 0.83 2.48
CA TYR A 46 -0.58 0.14 1.75
C TYR A 46 -1.13 -1.13 1.11
N ILE A 47 -0.52 -1.52 0.01
CA ILE A 47 -0.83 -2.73 -0.75
C ILE A 47 0.42 -3.60 -0.69
N LEU A 48 0.25 -4.85 -0.25
CA LEU A 48 1.38 -5.78 -0.15
C LEU A 48 1.65 -6.38 -1.53
N LEU A 49 2.86 -6.14 -2.04
CA LEU A 49 3.38 -6.77 -3.24
C LEU A 49 4.09 -8.08 -2.86
N LEU A 50 3.72 -9.17 -3.51
CA LEU A 50 4.40 -10.46 -3.37
C LEU A 50 5.70 -10.44 -4.20
N PRO A 51 6.73 -11.25 -3.85
CA PRO A 51 8.00 -11.31 -4.58
C PRO A 51 7.84 -11.49 -6.09
N ASP A 52 6.84 -12.28 -6.51
CA ASP A 52 6.59 -12.59 -7.92
C ASP A 52 5.53 -11.70 -8.57
N THR A 53 5.23 -10.53 -7.99
CA THR A 53 4.25 -9.60 -8.57
C THR A 53 4.81 -9.00 -9.86
N PRO A 54 4.17 -9.19 -11.02
CA PRO A 54 4.69 -8.64 -12.28
C PRO A 54 4.71 -7.11 -12.25
N ILE A 55 5.77 -6.52 -12.80
CA ILE A 55 5.92 -5.05 -12.89
C ILE A 55 4.70 -4.41 -13.58
N GLU A 56 4.19 -5.04 -14.64
CA GLU A 56 2.98 -4.59 -15.35
C GLU A 56 1.76 -4.50 -14.44
N LYS A 57 1.61 -5.45 -13.51
CA LYS A 57 0.53 -5.43 -12.51
C LYS A 57 0.71 -4.26 -11.55
N ILE A 58 1.93 -4.04 -11.07
CA ILE A 58 2.28 -2.91 -10.18
C ILE A 58 1.98 -1.58 -10.89
N THR A 59 2.46 -1.40 -12.13
CA THR A 59 2.21 -0.18 -12.91
C THR A 59 0.72 0.02 -13.17
N SER A 60 -0.02 -1.05 -13.50
CA SER A 60 -1.46 -0.98 -13.79
C SER A 60 -2.26 -0.53 -12.57
N ILE A 61 -2.02 -1.10 -11.39
CA ILE A 61 -2.71 -0.68 -10.17
C ILE A 61 -2.30 0.73 -9.75
N SER A 62 -1.01 1.09 -9.87
CA SER A 62 -0.54 2.45 -9.57
C SER A 62 -1.25 3.48 -10.45
N ASN A 63 -1.29 3.27 -11.77
CA ASN A 63 -1.96 4.18 -12.71
C ASN A 63 -3.46 4.27 -12.42
N LYS A 64 -4.10 3.15 -12.10
CA LYS A 64 -5.52 3.10 -11.75
C LYS A 64 -5.84 3.91 -10.48
N LEU A 65 -5.01 3.80 -9.46
CA LEU A 65 -5.15 4.57 -8.22
C LEU A 65 -4.88 6.07 -8.45
N ILE A 66 -3.85 6.41 -9.22
CA ILE A 66 -3.55 7.81 -9.60
C ILE A 66 -4.72 8.42 -10.38
N ALA A 67 -5.26 7.71 -11.35
CA ALA A 67 -6.43 8.15 -12.12
C ALA A 67 -7.69 8.33 -11.25
N ASN A 68 -7.80 7.62 -10.13
CA ASN A 68 -8.85 7.80 -9.13
C ASN A 68 -8.55 8.95 -8.14
N GLY A 69 -7.46 9.70 -8.32
CA GLY A 69 -7.10 10.86 -7.51
C GLY A 69 -6.24 10.55 -6.27
N PHE A 70 -5.65 9.35 -6.18
CA PHE A 70 -4.76 8.99 -5.08
C PHE A 70 -3.29 9.28 -5.40
N LEU A 71 -2.50 9.59 -4.36
CA LEU A 71 -1.05 9.57 -4.45
C LEU A 71 -0.52 8.15 -4.25
N VAL A 72 0.44 7.73 -5.07
CA VAL A 72 1.02 6.39 -5.03
C VAL A 72 2.53 6.48 -5.01
N THR A 73 3.13 5.79 -4.03
CA THR A 73 4.58 5.64 -3.91
C THR A 73 4.89 4.15 -3.80
N LEU A 74 5.76 3.65 -4.68
CA LEU A 74 6.34 2.32 -4.53
C LEU A 74 7.45 2.39 -3.47
N THR A 75 7.41 1.51 -2.48
CA THR A 75 8.37 1.54 -1.36
C THR A 75 8.53 0.16 -0.73
N ASP A 76 9.58 0.02 0.06
CA ASP A 76 9.88 -1.16 0.86
C ASP A 76 9.56 -0.91 2.34
N LEU A 77 9.13 -1.95 3.04
CA LEU A 77 8.91 -1.93 4.48
C LEU A 77 10.00 -2.73 5.21
N GLY A 78 10.34 -2.30 6.43
CA GLY A 78 11.40 -2.96 7.21
C GLY A 78 12.81 -2.49 6.84
N GLY A 79 12.95 -1.22 6.46
CA GLY A 79 14.24 -0.61 6.15
C GLY A 79 15.24 -0.63 7.33
N PRO A 80 16.51 -0.32 7.07
CA PRO A 80 17.63 -0.51 8.00
C PRO A 80 17.65 0.42 9.23
N GLY A 81 16.72 1.38 9.33
CA GLY A 81 16.77 2.43 10.34
C GLY A 81 17.83 3.49 10.02
N VAL A 82 18.56 3.97 11.03
CA VAL A 82 19.58 5.01 10.85
C VAL A 82 20.81 4.44 10.14
N GLN A 83 21.26 5.12 9.07
CA GLN A 83 22.46 4.77 8.32
C GLN A 83 23.36 5.99 8.09
N ILE A 84 24.67 5.76 8.05
CA ILE A 84 25.66 6.75 7.64
C ILE A 84 26.09 6.40 6.21
N HIS A 85 25.81 7.28 5.26
CA HIS A 85 26.22 7.12 3.87
C HIS A 85 27.47 7.95 3.61
N HIS A 86 28.59 7.29 3.31
CA HIS A 86 29.76 7.98 2.76
C HIS A 86 29.49 8.30 1.29
N LEU A 87 29.78 9.52 0.85
CA LEU A 87 29.48 10.06 -0.49
C LEU A 87 30.15 9.31 -1.68
N ASN A 88 30.83 8.18 -1.43
CA ASN A 88 31.54 7.40 -2.43
C ASN A 88 30.79 6.14 -2.89
N ASN A 89 29.56 5.90 -2.42
CA ASN A 89 28.72 4.80 -2.89
C ASN A 89 27.45 5.38 -3.53
N PRO A 90 27.28 5.30 -4.86
CA PRO A 90 26.06 5.82 -5.50
C PRO A 90 24.87 5.00 -4.99
N SER A 91 23.87 5.73 -4.50
CA SER A 91 22.65 5.21 -3.89
C SER A 91 21.89 4.26 -4.82
N ARG A 92 21.27 3.23 -4.23
CA ARG A 92 20.20 2.44 -4.85
C ARG A 92 19.04 3.33 -5.31
#